data_AF-A0A3B9DCD5-F1
#
_entry.id   AF-A0A3B9DCD5-F1
#
_cell.length_a   1.000
_cell.length_b   1.000
_cell.length_c   1.000
_cell.angle_alpha   90.00
_cell.angle_beta   90.00
_cell.angle_gamma   90.00
#
_symmetry.space_group_name_H-M   'P 1'
#
loop_
_entity.id
_entity.type
_entity.pdbx_description
1 polymer ?
#
loop_
_entity_poly.entity_id
_entity_poly.type
_entity_poly.pdbx_seq_one_letter_code
_entity_poly.pdbx_strand_id
1 'polypeptide(L)' 'ASHIGRNLCIEILEYFDRIGFTRRDGNTRYVRTEKKNIFSR' A
#
# COMPACT_ATOMS: atom_id res chain seq x y z
N ALA A 1 0.49 -19.49 0.51
CA ALA A 1 0.22 -18.23 -0.22
C ALA A 1 -1.22 -17.81 0.03
N SER A 2 -1.52 -16.53 0.19
CA SER A 2 -2.82 -16.01 0.66
C SER A 2 -4.00 -16.19 -0.32
N HIS A 3 -3.83 -16.88 -1.46
CA HIS A 3 -4.81 -16.96 -2.57
C HIS A 3 -5.32 -15.61 -3.10
N ILE A 4 -4.69 -14.50 -2.70
CA ILE A 4 -4.99 -13.16 -3.23
C ILE A 4 -4.40 -13.06 -4.62
N GLY A 5 -5.25 -12.81 -5.62
CA GLY A 5 -4.83 -12.60 -7.01
C GLY A 5 -3.90 -11.40 -7.17
N ARG A 6 -2.99 -11.44 -8.15
CA ARG A 6 -2.03 -10.36 -8.42
C ARG A 6 -2.69 -9.00 -8.60
N ASN A 7 -3.82 -8.96 -9.31
CA ASN A 7 -4.54 -7.71 -9.58
C ASN A 7 -5.05 -7.06 -8.29
N LEU A 8 -5.68 -7.86 -7.42
CA LEU A 8 -6.13 -7.38 -6.11
C LEU A 8 -4.98 -6.88 -5.24
N CYS A 9 -3.83 -7.58 -5.27
CA CYS A 9 -2.64 -7.12 -4.56
C CYS A 9 -2.14 -5.77 -5.09
N ILE A 10 -2.16 -5.56 -6.41
CA ILE A 10 -1.78 -4.28 -7.03
C ILE A 10 -2.76 -3.17 -6.60
N GLU A 11 -4.07 -3.41 -6.66
CA GLU A 11 -5.08 -2.42 -6.26
C GLU A 11 -4.95 -2.00 -4.79
N ILE A 12 -4.66 -2.94 -3.88
CA ILE A 12 -4.41 -2.64 -2.47
C ILE A 12 -3.17 -1.76 -2.31
N LEU A 13 -2.08 -2.08 -3.04
CA LEU A 13 -0.86 -1.27 -2.98
C LEU A 13 -1.06 0.13 -3.57
N GLU A 14 -1.87 0.26 -4.62
CA GLU A 14 -2.26 1.56 -5.19
C GLU A 14 -3.15 2.37 -4.25
N TYR A 15 -4.04 1.71 -3.50
CA TYR A 15 -4.79 2.36 -2.43
C TYR A 15 -3.86 2.91 -1.34
N PHE A 16 -2.87 2.12 -0.90
CA PHE A 16 -1.89 2.57 0.09
C PHE A 16 -1.02 3.71 -0.42
N ASP A 17 -0.67 3.71 -1.71
CA ASP A 17 0.05 4.81 -2.35
C ASP A 17 -0.84 6.09 -2.35
N ARG A 18 -2.12 5.96 -2.72
CA ARG A 18 -3.09 7.06 -2.80
C ARG A 18 -3.37 7.74 -1.45
N ILE A 19 -3.49 6.96 -0.38
CA ILE A 19 -3.73 7.50 0.98
C ILE A 19 -2.43 7.99 1.64
N GLY A 20 -1.28 7.81 1.00
CA GLY A 20 0.02 8.27 1.50
C GLY A 20 0.68 7.32 2.52
N PHE A 21 0.19 6.09 2.65
CA PHE A 21 0.79 5.07 3.52
C PHE A 21 2.09 4.50 2.92
N THR A 22 2.07 4.20 1.62
CA THR A 22 3.25 3.81 0.85
C THR A 22 3.58 4.84 -0.23
N ARG A 23 4.76 4.70 -0.83
CA ARG A 23 5.11 5.36 -2.09
C ARG A 23 5.88 4.41 -2.98
N ARG A 24 5.51 4.40 -4.24
CA ARG A 24 6.20 3.67 -5.30
C ARG A 24 7.42 4.43 -5.81
N ASP A 25 8.50 3.67 -5.98
CA ASP A 25 9.75 4.09 -6.60
C ASP A 25 10.22 2.97 -7.53
N GLY A 26 9.97 3.15 -8.82
CA GLY A 26 10.14 2.12 -9.84
C GLY A 26 9.36 0.82 -9.51
N ASN A 27 10.12 -0.25 -9.25
CA ASN A 27 9.61 -1.59 -8.96
C ASN A 27 9.48 -1.89 -7.46
N THR A 28 9.82 -0.92 -6.61
CA THR A 28 9.77 -1.05 -5.16
C THR A 28 8.77 -0.09 -4.54
N ARG A 29 8.36 -0.39 -3.30
CA ARG A 29 7.53 0.50 -2.48
C ARG A 29 8.15 0.65 -1.11
N TYR A 30 8.08 1.86 -0.58
CA TYR A 30 8.51 2.17 0.79
C TYR A 30 7.31 2.60 1.63
N VAL A 31 7.30 2.18 2.89
CA VAL A 31 6.33 2.65 3.89
C VAL A 31 6.76 4.04 4.35
N ARG A 32 5.86 5.03 4.24
CA ARG A 32 6.17 6.44 4.53
C ARG A 32 5.90 6.84 5.96
N THR A 33 4.98 6.15 6.63
CA THR A 33 4.47 6.56 7.93
C THR A 33 3.85 5.37 8.66
N GLU A 34 3.65 5.52 9.97
CA GLU A 34 2.97 4.50 10.77
C GLU A 34 1.48 4.41 10.43
N LYS A 35 0.91 3.21 10.58
CA LYS A 35 -0.53 2.96 10.36
C LYS A 35 -1.44 3.93 11.12
N LYS A 36 -1.04 4.36 12.33
CA LYS A 36 -1.81 5.27 13.18
C LYS A 36 -1.96 6.67 12.58
N ASN A 37 -1.09 7.06 11.66
CA ASN A 37 -1.15 8.38 11.03
C ASN A 37 -2.14 8.42 9.85
N ILE A 38 -2.58 7.25 9.37
CA ILE A 38 -3.47 7.11 8.20
C ILE A 38 -4.83 6.53 8.60
N PHE A 39 -4.86 5.52 9.49
CA PHE A 39 -6.05 4.71 9.77
C PHE A 39 -6.65 4.93 11.17
N SER A 40 -6.31 6.01 11.86
CA SER A 40 -6.77 6.29 13.23
C SER A 40 -8.19 6.85 13.35
N ARG A 41 -9.02 6.69 12.31
CA ARG A 41 -10.44 7.06 12.35
C ARG A 41 -11.31 5.86 12.67
#